data_AF-A0A7S0HRI8-F1
#
_entry.id   AF-A0A7S0HRI8-F1
#
_cell.length_a   1.000
_cell.length_b   1.000
_cell.length_c   1.000
_cell.angle_alpha   90.00
_cell.angle_beta   90.00
_cell.angle_gamma   90.00
#
_symmetry.space_group_name_H-M   'P 1'
#
loop_
_entity.id
_entity.type
_entity.pdbx_description
1 polymer ?
#
loop_
_entity_poly.entity_id
_entity_poly.type
_entity_poly.pdbx_seq_one_letter_code
_entity_poly.pdbx_strand_id
1 'polypeptide(L)'
;PARVCGRFNLAWSKTQTDSPRREHSLQVPYHMSRILLALALACSASAFMVPGKAPRKLATGVRPSMVATKPAATSPTRNQPTPAYPALKLPYEAGAIEDNIMPEVMAEVVPFTAAAQGVWGGILKGGKLKSDLSSLDPIQKLLKDTAPGLNDMPEGYKTFGGDDYAAQLCVILENNPFYAASLTPRAGGGFELINYDPVGKETTYSTSVMRTIGRNGPQVNVKFSVKPEGGLAIDGFDIFEKGVKVQQSTEHDKYWASVVLYDLFFVSQTLHASIHIFHYVLTNALTYASKDYRRLNNWADEYNGNVNNKYNQVASLLLNLKGGPIGGGLLTNHNGLGGSAKTLDLIVENIAAWGKCSTGRDFHDAWFQSSRIDLERAGLLTEYFKHTDLGAGCAISATAALKKTRGAIGIEAIDELDKLETTDEKLTEFIEKSGAWPAEENGIKTVRSLLDVMLITGVIHGGTLSMTRLPCKPEILRWRNIDEPNWGPSDAFASAAASSTIVGKQKNKHVCGNKKSAPEDVDGPFDDITGGSLQKVLDEYDQAAGDLKKVYEEKVQKRDDFDDVGFLLTDYCTDGFDGKQLTLAVYI
;
A
#
# COMPACT_ATOMS: atom_id res chain seq x y z
N PRO A 1 4.47 -42.96 48.94
CA PRO A 1 4.25 -44.40 49.24
C PRO A 1 3.17 -44.98 48.30
N ALA A 2 3.27 -46.27 47.95
CA ALA A 2 2.40 -47.10 47.08
C ALA A 2 0.93 -46.64 46.84
N ARG A 3 0.37 -46.68 45.61
CA ARG A 3 -0.09 -47.87 44.80
C ARG A 3 -1.20 -48.68 45.52
N VAL A 4 -2.27 -49.22 44.91
CA VAL A 4 -2.54 -49.58 43.50
C VAL A 4 -4.04 -49.91 43.21
N CYS A 5 -4.43 -49.86 41.92
CA CYS A 5 -5.57 -50.48 41.16
C CYS A 5 -6.94 -50.90 41.75
N GLY A 6 -7.98 -50.79 40.90
CA GLY A 6 -9.18 -51.67 40.91
C GLY A 6 -10.27 -51.29 39.88
N ARG A 7 -10.38 -52.01 38.74
CA ARG A 7 -11.53 -51.97 37.79
C ARG A 7 -12.30 -53.30 37.87
N PHE A 8 -13.64 -53.31 37.70
CA PHE A 8 -14.34 -53.84 36.51
C PHE A 8 -15.89 -53.82 36.60
N ASN A 9 -16.54 -54.03 35.44
CA ASN A 9 -17.95 -53.76 35.11
C ASN A 9 -18.93 -54.92 35.44
N LEU A 10 -20.26 -54.65 35.48
CA LEU A 10 -21.26 -55.00 34.41
C LEU A 10 -22.75 -54.82 34.86
N ALA A 11 -23.55 -54.08 34.07
CA ALA A 11 -24.86 -54.39 33.42
C ALA A 11 -26.02 -55.11 34.19
N TRP A 12 -27.34 -54.94 33.93
CA TRP A 12 -28.15 -54.18 32.92
C TRP A 12 -29.68 -54.14 33.26
N SER A 13 -30.43 -53.12 32.81
CA SER A 13 -31.90 -53.03 32.42
C SER A 13 -32.46 -51.61 32.71
N LYS A 14 -33.03 -50.82 31.76
CA LYS A 14 -34.33 -50.84 31.02
C LYS A 14 -35.56 -50.64 31.94
N THR A 15 -36.52 -49.72 31.75
CA THR A 15 -37.00 -48.86 30.61
C THR A 15 -37.80 -47.63 31.16
N GLN A 16 -37.64 -46.38 30.68
CA GLN A 16 -38.44 -45.62 29.66
C GLN A 16 -39.80 -45.07 30.19
N THR A 17 -40.13 -43.75 30.15
CA THR A 17 -40.55 -42.92 28.99
C THR A 17 -40.46 -41.37 29.19
N ASP A 18 -40.12 -40.65 28.10
CA ASP A 18 -40.49 -39.29 27.58
C ASP A 18 -41.24 -38.25 28.45
N SER A 19 -41.10 -36.91 28.36
CA SER A 19 -40.30 -35.89 27.61
C SER A 19 -40.49 -34.51 28.34
N PRO A 20 -39.89 -33.33 27.98
CA PRO A 20 -39.00 -33.01 26.86
C PRO A 20 -37.67 -32.28 27.20
N ARG A 21 -36.66 -32.53 26.36
CA ARG A 21 -35.48 -31.72 26.00
C ARG A 21 -35.07 -30.54 26.90
N ARG A 22 -34.14 -30.81 27.82
CA ARG A 22 -32.94 -29.97 28.03
C ARG A 22 -31.72 -30.81 27.66
N GLU A 23 -30.84 -30.31 26.80
CA GLU A 23 -29.51 -30.88 26.61
C GLU A 23 -28.44 -29.81 26.85
N HIS A 24 -27.89 -29.82 28.06
CA HIS A 24 -26.47 -29.54 28.21
C HIS A 24 -25.72 -30.82 27.80
N SER A 25 -24.86 -30.72 26.80
CA SER A 25 -23.75 -31.67 26.64
C SER A 25 -22.43 -30.91 26.71
N LEU A 26 -21.68 -31.15 27.80
CA LEU A 26 -20.31 -30.70 27.95
C LEU A 26 -19.39 -31.82 27.45
N GLN A 27 -18.42 -31.43 26.61
CA GLN A 27 -17.16 -32.13 26.33
C GLN A 27 -17.22 -33.51 25.64
N VAL A 28 -16.59 -33.58 24.46
CA VAL A 28 -15.20 -34.09 24.39
C VAL A 28 -14.35 -33.17 23.50
N PRO A 29 -13.19 -32.66 23.98
CA PRO A 29 -12.24 -31.92 23.18
C PRO A 29 -11.03 -32.80 22.78
N TYR A 30 -10.80 -33.09 21.49
CA TYR A 30 -9.52 -33.64 21.04
C TYR A 30 -9.23 -33.38 19.54
N HIS A 31 -8.00 -32.93 19.25
CA HIS A 31 -7.28 -33.06 17.97
C HIS A 31 -7.99 -32.70 16.64
N MET A 32 -8.06 -31.42 16.23
CA MET A 32 -7.81 -30.99 14.82
C MET A 32 -7.81 -29.47 14.54
N SER A 33 -7.81 -28.63 15.59
CA SER A 33 -7.36 -27.21 15.51
C SER A 33 -5.89 -27.03 15.04
N ARG A 34 -5.20 -28.12 14.68
CA ARG A 34 -3.94 -28.15 13.92
C ARG A 34 -4.13 -28.15 12.39
N ILE A 35 -5.29 -28.55 11.86
CA ILE A 35 -5.57 -28.62 10.41
C ILE A 35 -6.13 -27.29 9.86
N LEU A 36 -7.00 -26.60 10.59
CA LEU A 36 -7.53 -25.31 10.11
C LEU A 36 -6.56 -24.13 10.33
N LEU A 37 -5.62 -24.24 11.27
CA LEU A 37 -4.50 -23.29 11.35
C LEU A 37 -3.44 -23.56 10.24
N ALA A 38 -3.34 -24.80 9.74
CA ALA A 38 -2.56 -25.10 8.54
C ALA A 38 -3.17 -24.48 7.26
N LEU A 39 -4.47 -24.17 7.26
CA LEU A 39 -5.14 -23.42 6.19
C LEU A 39 -4.82 -21.91 6.20
N ALA A 40 -4.28 -21.37 7.31
CA ALA A 40 -3.67 -20.04 7.35
C ALA A 40 -2.20 -20.02 6.90
N LEU A 41 -1.60 -21.18 6.62
CA LEU A 41 -0.14 -21.36 6.53
C LEU A 41 0.41 -21.42 5.08
N ALA A 42 -0.43 -21.27 4.05
CA ALA A 42 0.00 -21.36 2.64
C ALA A 42 -0.72 -20.42 1.64
N CYS A 43 -1.91 -19.91 1.97
CA CYS A 43 -2.91 -19.54 0.95
C CYS A 43 -3.29 -18.05 0.90
N SER A 44 -2.32 -17.16 0.74
CA SER A 44 -2.54 -15.82 0.17
C SER A 44 -1.44 -15.42 -0.81
N ALA A 45 -1.06 -16.38 -1.67
CA ALA A 45 -0.44 -16.20 -2.99
C ALA A 45 1.04 -15.78 -3.10
N SER A 46 1.86 -15.94 -2.05
CA SER A 46 3.34 -15.84 -2.15
C SER A 46 4.06 -17.17 -2.40
N ALA A 47 3.37 -18.32 -2.29
CA ALA A 47 3.99 -19.64 -2.14
C ALA A 47 3.69 -20.65 -3.27
N PHE A 48 3.20 -20.22 -4.43
CA PHE A 48 2.88 -21.09 -5.57
C PHE A 48 3.61 -20.69 -6.85
N MET A 49 4.91 -21.02 -6.93
CA MET A 49 5.51 -21.67 -8.10
C MET A 49 6.70 -22.52 -7.61
N VAL A 50 6.51 -23.84 -7.49
CA VAL A 50 7.62 -24.78 -7.29
C VAL A 50 8.14 -25.19 -8.67
N PRO A 51 9.41 -24.91 -9.02
CA PRO A 51 10.00 -25.44 -10.24
C PRO A 51 10.21 -26.95 -10.08
N GLY A 52 9.32 -27.75 -10.64
CA GLY A 52 9.51 -29.18 -10.76
C GLY A 52 10.75 -29.46 -11.61
N LYS A 53 11.80 -30.04 -11.01
CA LYS A 53 13.05 -30.37 -11.72
C LYS A 53 12.78 -31.35 -12.87
N ALA A 54 12.92 -30.88 -14.11
CA ALA A 54 13.13 -31.72 -15.29
C ALA A 54 14.60 -31.60 -15.76
N PRO A 55 15.23 -32.68 -16.25
CA PRO A 55 16.68 -32.74 -16.45
C PRO A 55 17.19 -31.95 -17.68
N ARG A 56 18.44 -31.48 -17.58
CA ARG A 56 19.19 -30.71 -18.58
C ARG A 56 19.86 -31.59 -19.66
N LYS A 57 20.07 -31.01 -20.87
CA LYS A 57 20.93 -31.49 -22.01
C LYS A 57 20.39 -32.73 -22.78
N LEU A 58 20.71 -33.03 -24.05
CA LEU A 58 21.56 -32.53 -25.16
C LEU A 58 20.73 -32.60 -26.49
N ALA A 59 21.12 -32.11 -27.68
CA ALA A 59 22.00 -31.02 -28.19
C ALA A 59 21.92 -30.98 -29.75
N THR A 60 22.61 -30.02 -30.40
CA THR A 60 22.90 -29.91 -31.86
C THR A 60 21.73 -29.71 -32.85
N GLY A 61 21.96 -28.94 -33.91
CA GLY A 61 20.90 -28.44 -34.81
C GLY A 61 21.00 -28.85 -36.27
N VAL A 62 19.92 -28.58 -37.01
CA VAL A 62 19.81 -28.69 -38.48
C VAL A 62 18.84 -27.58 -38.96
N ARG A 63 19.23 -26.83 -40.00
CA ARG A 63 18.29 -26.22 -40.98
C ARG A 63 18.30 -27.15 -42.20
N PRO A 64 17.18 -27.43 -42.88
CA PRO A 64 16.49 -26.37 -43.64
C PRO A 64 14.98 -26.54 -43.92
N SER A 65 14.46 -25.56 -44.69
CA SER A 65 13.33 -25.64 -45.64
C SER A 65 11.92 -25.25 -45.18
N MET A 66 11.20 -24.65 -46.13
CA MET A 66 9.86 -24.08 -46.01
C MET A 66 8.77 -25.15 -46.21
N VAL A 67 7.75 -25.15 -45.35
CA VAL A 67 6.38 -25.57 -45.70
C VAL A 67 5.41 -24.65 -44.95
N ALA A 68 4.40 -24.11 -45.65
CA ALA A 68 3.35 -23.33 -45.00
C ALA A 68 2.38 -24.25 -44.24
N THR A 69 2.19 -24.01 -42.96
CA THR A 69 1.17 -24.68 -42.13
C THR A 69 0.33 -23.67 -41.34
N LYS A 70 -0.91 -24.08 -41.07
CA LYS A 70 -2.01 -23.28 -40.50
C LYS A 70 -1.62 -22.54 -39.20
N PRO A 71 -2.33 -21.45 -38.84
CA PRO A 71 -2.09 -20.73 -37.59
C PRO A 71 -2.12 -21.70 -36.41
N ALA A 72 -1.01 -21.70 -35.65
CA ALA A 72 -0.87 -22.54 -34.47
C ALA A 72 -1.95 -22.15 -33.44
N ALA A 73 -2.49 -23.16 -32.76
CA ALA A 73 -3.48 -22.94 -31.72
C ALA A 73 -2.94 -22.01 -30.63
N THR A 74 -3.82 -21.16 -30.10
CA THR A 74 -3.55 -20.31 -28.94
C THR A 74 -2.91 -21.10 -27.82
N SER A 75 -1.74 -20.63 -27.37
CA SER A 75 -1.09 -21.07 -26.13
C SER A 75 -2.08 -21.08 -24.97
N PRO A 76 -1.92 -21.95 -23.96
CA PRO A 76 -2.77 -21.93 -22.77
C PRO A 76 -2.69 -20.54 -22.11
N THR A 77 -3.83 -19.87 -22.01
CA THR A 77 -3.95 -18.52 -21.44
C THR A 77 -3.29 -18.45 -20.07
N ARG A 78 -2.28 -17.59 -19.91
CA ARG A 78 -1.81 -17.21 -18.56
C ARG A 78 -3.02 -16.63 -17.81
N ASN A 79 -3.29 -17.14 -16.62
CA ASN A 79 -4.46 -16.72 -15.83
C ASN A 79 -4.42 -15.20 -15.60
N GLN A 80 -5.30 -14.45 -16.29
CA GLN A 80 -5.44 -13.03 -16.03
C GLN A 80 -5.83 -12.81 -14.55
N PRO A 81 -5.27 -11.79 -13.90
CA PRO A 81 -5.61 -11.50 -12.51
C PRO A 81 -7.07 -11.03 -12.43
N THR A 82 -7.74 -11.33 -11.31
CA THR A 82 -9.15 -11.01 -11.14
C THR A 82 -9.34 -9.48 -11.12
N PRO A 83 -10.30 -8.91 -11.88
CA PRO A 83 -10.60 -7.49 -11.86
C PRO A 83 -10.98 -6.98 -10.47
N ALA A 84 -10.50 -5.78 -10.12
CA ALA A 84 -10.69 -5.14 -8.82
C ALA A 84 -12.17 -4.87 -8.49
N TYR A 85 -12.97 -4.65 -9.54
CA TYR A 85 -14.41 -4.39 -9.50
C TYR A 85 -15.01 -4.75 -10.88
N PRO A 86 -16.33 -5.00 -11.01
CA PRO A 86 -16.93 -5.57 -12.22
C PRO A 86 -16.81 -4.73 -13.50
N ALA A 87 -16.65 -3.41 -13.38
CA ALA A 87 -16.48 -2.52 -14.53
C ALA A 87 -15.07 -2.61 -15.15
N LEU A 88 -14.05 -2.90 -14.34
CA LEU A 88 -12.67 -3.02 -14.79
C LEU A 88 -12.51 -4.24 -15.72
N LYS A 89 -12.16 -3.94 -16.96
CA LYS A 89 -11.82 -4.90 -18.01
C LYS A 89 -10.37 -4.66 -18.39
N LEU A 90 -9.63 -5.72 -18.60
CA LEU A 90 -8.25 -5.64 -19.07
C LEU A 90 -8.28 -6.14 -20.51
N PRO A 91 -8.29 -5.25 -21.52
CA PRO A 91 -8.58 -5.66 -22.89
C PRO A 91 -7.50 -6.56 -23.51
N TYR A 92 -6.33 -6.70 -22.87
CA TYR A 92 -5.19 -7.50 -23.33
C TYR A 92 -4.53 -8.26 -22.16
N GLU A 93 -3.79 -9.33 -22.46
CA GLU A 93 -3.12 -10.15 -21.45
C GLU A 93 -2.05 -9.35 -20.67
N ALA A 94 -2.25 -9.24 -19.35
CA ALA A 94 -1.27 -8.64 -18.45
C ALA A 94 -0.04 -9.56 -18.33
N GLY A 95 1.10 -9.07 -18.81
CA GLY A 95 2.38 -9.77 -18.81
C GLY A 95 2.99 -9.89 -17.42
N ALA A 96 2.52 -10.83 -16.60
CA ALA A 96 3.34 -11.37 -15.52
C ALA A 96 4.46 -12.22 -16.14
N ILE A 97 5.59 -11.58 -16.48
CA ILE A 97 6.81 -12.30 -16.87
C ILE A 97 7.28 -13.08 -15.64
N GLU A 98 7.66 -14.36 -15.81
CA GLU A 98 8.13 -15.24 -14.72
C GLU A 98 9.36 -14.66 -14.01
N ASP A 99 10.14 -13.83 -14.71
CA ASP A 99 11.28 -13.05 -14.21
C ASP A 99 10.91 -12.01 -13.13
N ASN A 100 9.61 -11.71 -12.92
CA ASN A 100 9.11 -10.80 -11.86
C ASN A 100 8.70 -11.51 -10.56
N ILE A 101 8.93 -12.83 -10.47
CA ILE A 101 9.01 -13.50 -9.17
C ILE A 101 10.28 -12.96 -8.50
N MET A 102 10.18 -12.55 -7.23
CA MET A 102 11.29 -11.94 -6.49
C MET A 102 11.76 -12.89 -5.37
N PRO A 103 12.67 -13.85 -5.65
CA PRO A 103 13.20 -14.78 -4.65
C PRO A 103 13.70 -14.08 -3.38
N GLU A 104 14.41 -12.95 -3.51
CA GLU A 104 14.94 -12.18 -2.37
C GLU A 104 13.83 -11.72 -1.41
N VAL A 105 12.76 -11.09 -1.93
CA VAL A 105 11.63 -10.65 -1.09
C VAL A 105 10.91 -11.83 -0.46
N MET A 106 10.72 -12.92 -1.20
CA MET A 106 10.10 -14.10 -0.62
C MET A 106 11.00 -14.73 0.46
N ALA A 107 12.33 -14.66 0.31
CA ALA A 107 13.30 -15.12 1.30
C ALA A 107 13.34 -14.27 2.57
N GLU A 108 12.98 -12.98 2.52
CA GLU A 108 12.82 -12.12 3.72
C GLU A 108 11.41 -12.21 4.31
N VAL A 109 10.37 -12.09 3.48
CA VAL A 109 8.97 -11.99 3.93
C VAL A 109 8.43 -13.33 4.44
N VAL A 110 8.81 -14.47 3.86
CA VAL A 110 8.30 -15.78 4.32
C VAL A 110 8.80 -16.13 5.73
N PRO A 111 10.10 -16.03 6.08
CA PRO A 111 10.56 -16.22 7.45
C PRO A 111 9.94 -15.23 8.45
N PHE A 112 9.84 -13.94 8.08
CA PHE A 112 9.13 -12.96 8.91
C PHE A 112 7.69 -13.38 9.19
N THR A 113 6.94 -13.76 8.16
CA THR A 113 5.53 -14.15 8.29
C THR A 113 5.38 -15.37 9.22
N ALA A 114 6.27 -16.35 9.11
CA ALA A 114 6.27 -17.51 9.99
C ALA A 114 6.61 -17.15 11.45
N ALA A 115 7.58 -16.24 11.67
CA ALA A 115 7.93 -15.76 13.01
C ALA A 115 6.78 -14.93 13.63
N ALA A 116 6.17 -14.03 12.85
CA ALA A 116 5.04 -13.21 13.27
C ALA A 116 3.81 -14.06 13.64
N GLN A 117 3.53 -15.13 12.90
CA GLN A 117 2.52 -16.13 13.28
C GLN A 117 2.81 -16.78 14.64
N GLY A 118 4.08 -17.07 14.94
CA GLY A 118 4.51 -17.59 16.25
C GLY A 118 4.25 -16.60 17.38
N VAL A 119 4.64 -15.34 17.19
CA VAL A 119 4.44 -14.26 18.17
C VAL A 119 2.96 -13.99 18.42
N TRP A 120 2.15 -13.79 17.36
CA TRP A 120 0.70 -13.64 17.48
C TRP A 120 0.04 -14.86 18.13
N GLY A 121 0.49 -16.06 17.78
CA GLY A 121 0.04 -17.30 18.43
C GLY A 121 0.32 -17.34 19.94
N GLY A 122 1.34 -16.62 20.43
CA GLY A 122 1.60 -16.39 21.85
C GLY A 122 0.66 -15.36 22.48
N ILE A 123 0.52 -14.19 21.85
CA ILE A 123 -0.36 -13.09 22.30
C ILE A 123 -1.82 -13.57 22.47
N LEU A 124 -2.34 -14.27 21.45
CA LEU A 124 -3.71 -14.77 21.43
C LEU A 124 -3.96 -15.86 22.48
N LYS A 125 -3.02 -16.82 22.65
CA LYS A 125 -3.14 -17.87 23.67
C LYS A 125 -2.96 -17.34 25.10
N GLY A 126 -2.18 -16.27 25.26
CA GLY A 126 -1.96 -15.61 26.54
C GLY A 126 -3.14 -14.77 27.03
N GLY A 127 -4.18 -14.56 26.20
CA GLY A 127 -5.30 -13.69 26.55
C GLY A 127 -4.85 -12.26 26.89
N LYS A 128 -3.88 -11.74 26.13
CA LYS A 128 -3.32 -10.40 26.36
C LYS A 128 -4.37 -9.32 26.12
N LEU A 129 -4.50 -8.41 27.08
CA LEU A 129 -5.41 -7.27 27.03
C LEU A 129 -4.94 -6.24 25.99
N LYS A 130 -5.88 -5.61 25.26
CA LYS A 130 -5.59 -4.50 24.35
C LYS A 130 -5.23 -3.19 25.07
N SER A 131 -5.53 -3.10 26.37
CA SER A 131 -5.15 -2.00 27.25
C SER A 131 -3.74 -2.13 27.85
N ASP A 132 -3.09 -3.27 27.68
CA ASP A 132 -1.67 -3.45 28.03
C ASP A 132 -0.80 -2.88 26.91
N LEU A 133 -0.14 -1.74 27.19
CA LEU A 133 0.68 -1.01 26.21
C LEU A 133 1.92 -1.81 25.77
N SER A 134 2.34 -2.81 26.55
CA SER A 134 3.43 -3.75 26.22
C SER A 134 2.98 -4.95 25.38
N SER A 135 1.67 -5.11 25.13
CA SER A 135 1.11 -6.34 24.56
C SER A 135 1.54 -6.62 23.12
N LEU A 136 2.03 -5.61 22.39
CA LEU A 136 2.60 -5.74 21.05
C LEU A 136 4.13 -5.58 20.98
N ASP A 137 4.82 -5.35 22.11
CA ASP A 137 6.29 -5.29 22.16
C ASP A 137 6.99 -6.50 21.51
N PRO A 138 6.47 -7.74 21.63
CA PRO A 138 7.05 -8.88 20.92
C PRO A 138 7.01 -8.78 19.40
N ILE A 139 5.99 -8.11 18.82
CA ILE A 139 5.87 -7.86 17.37
C ILE A 139 6.81 -6.73 16.97
N GLN A 140 6.85 -5.64 17.75
CA GLN A 140 7.77 -4.52 17.53
C GLN A 140 9.23 -4.98 17.58
N LYS A 141 9.58 -5.86 18.54
CA LYS A 141 10.90 -6.47 18.62
C LYS A 141 11.21 -7.32 17.41
N LEU A 142 10.31 -8.23 17.01
CA LEU A 142 10.51 -9.05 15.81
C LEU A 142 10.79 -8.19 14.56
N LEU A 143 10.06 -7.07 14.41
CA LEU A 143 10.27 -6.13 13.32
C LEU A 143 11.65 -5.47 13.37
N LYS A 144 12.11 -4.99 14.55
CA LYS A 144 13.48 -4.47 14.74
C LYS A 144 14.54 -5.52 14.43
N ASP A 145 14.38 -6.74 14.95
CA ASP A 145 15.30 -7.86 14.73
C ASP A 145 15.38 -8.30 13.24
N THR A 146 14.37 -7.99 12.42
CA THR A 146 14.25 -8.48 11.03
C THR A 146 14.48 -7.41 9.95
N ALA A 147 14.04 -6.16 10.15
CA ALA A 147 14.08 -5.15 9.09
C ALA A 147 15.46 -4.43 9.05
N PRO A 148 16.18 -4.44 7.91
CA PRO A 148 17.46 -3.77 7.77
C PRO A 148 17.36 -2.26 8.05
N GLY A 149 18.33 -1.68 8.76
CA GLY A 149 18.35 -0.26 9.12
C GLY A 149 17.58 0.12 10.39
N LEU A 150 16.76 -0.77 10.97
CA LEU A 150 16.10 -0.50 12.26
C LEU A 150 17.04 -0.64 13.46
N ASN A 151 18.02 -1.54 13.37
CA ASN A 151 19.00 -1.77 14.44
C ASN A 151 20.13 -0.73 14.47
N ASP A 152 20.23 0.09 13.42
CA ASP A 152 21.23 1.16 13.29
C ASP A 152 20.72 2.51 13.84
N MET A 153 19.45 2.57 14.31
CA MET A 153 18.84 3.77 14.86
C MET A 153 19.34 4.09 16.29
N PRO A 154 19.36 5.38 16.71
CA PRO A 154 19.87 5.78 18.02
C PRO A 154 19.20 5.10 19.21
N GLU A 155 19.95 4.97 20.32
CA GLU A 155 19.38 4.53 21.59
C GLU A 155 18.32 5.53 22.06
N GLY A 156 17.10 5.02 22.34
CA GLY A 156 15.93 5.85 22.69
C GLY A 156 14.93 6.02 21.54
N TYR A 157 15.33 5.80 20.29
CA TYR A 157 14.50 6.02 19.10
C TYR A 157 13.22 5.15 19.06
N LYS A 158 12.06 5.81 18.95
CA LYS A 158 10.73 5.19 19.03
C LYS A 158 10.16 4.86 17.65
N THR A 159 10.75 3.86 16.99
CA THR A 159 10.40 3.32 15.66
C THR A 159 8.90 3.14 15.36
N PHE A 160 8.08 2.83 16.37
CA PHE A 160 6.63 2.59 16.22
C PHE A 160 5.77 3.69 16.84
N GLY A 161 6.38 4.78 17.31
CA GLY A 161 5.74 5.90 17.97
C GLY A 161 5.84 5.90 19.50
N GLY A 162 6.05 7.10 20.03
CA GLY A 162 5.91 7.38 21.46
C GLY A 162 4.46 7.42 21.92
N ASP A 163 4.27 7.93 23.13
CA ASP A 163 2.96 7.94 23.81
C ASP A 163 2.31 9.33 23.78
N ASP A 164 2.85 10.25 22.97
CA ASP A 164 2.20 11.52 22.63
C ASP A 164 1.54 11.43 21.26
N TYR A 165 0.30 10.91 21.26
CA TYR A 165 -0.47 10.75 20.03
C TYR A 165 -0.94 12.09 19.45
N ALA A 166 -1.03 13.16 20.26
CA ALA A 166 -1.42 14.49 19.79
C ALA A 166 -0.28 15.15 19.01
N ALA A 167 0.96 15.05 19.51
CA ALA A 167 2.15 15.46 18.77
C ALA A 167 2.33 14.64 17.48
N GLN A 168 2.20 13.31 17.56
CA GLN A 168 2.28 12.43 16.38
C GLN A 168 1.21 12.75 15.33
N LEU A 169 -0.03 13.07 15.74
CA LEU A 169 -1.11 13.48 14.84
C LEU A 169 -0.75 14.75 14.08
N CYS A 170 -0.20 15.78 14.75
CA CYS A 170 0.28 16.97 14.06
C CYS A 170 1.40 16.63 13.07
N VAL A 171 2.42 15.89 13.50
CA VAL A 171 3.61 15.60 12.67
C VAL A 171 3.27 14.74 11.44
N ILE A 172 2.38 13.75 11.55
CA ILE A 172 1.97 12.95 10.39
C ILE A 172 1.12 13.78 9.42
N LEU A 173 0.25 14.67 9.90
CA LEU A 173 -0.51 15.60 9.04
C LEU A 173 0.39 16.67 8.38
N GLU A 174 1.49 17.04 9.04
CA GLU A 174 2.49 17.98 8.52
C GLU A 174 3.34 17.36 7.38
N ASN A 175 3.53 16.04 7.33
CA ASN A 175 4.55 15.41 6.47
C ASN A 175 4.02 14.32 5.54
N ASN A 176 2.93 13.63 5.88
CA ASN A 176 2.42 12.49 5.13
C ASN A 176 1.25 12.88 4.19
N PRO A 177 1.36 12.68 2.87
CA PRO A 177 0.34 13.11 1.92
C PRO A 177 -0.97 12.31 2.00
N PHE A 178 -0.99 11.09 2.55
CA PHE A 178 -2.23 10.34 2.77
C PHE A 178 -3.05 10.91 3.94
N TYR A 179 -2.39 11.30 5.03
CA TYR A 179 -3.08 11.89 6.19
C TYR A 179 -3.52 13.32 5.88
N ALA A 180 -2.63 14.12 5.29
CA ALA A 180 -2.89 15.50 4.90
C ALA A 180 -4.01 15.64 3.86
N ALA A 181 -4.30 14.60 3.06
CA ALA A 181 -5.46 14.56 2.15
C ALA A 181 -6.78 14.91 2.83
N SER A 182 -6.91 14.60 4.13
CA SER A 182 -8.13 14.81 4.92
C SER A 182 -8.27 16.21 5.52
N LEU A 183 -7.24 17.06 5.45
CA LEU A 183 -7.26 18.42 6.01
C LEU A 183 -8.19 19.32 5.18
N THR A 184 -9.23 19.84 5.82
CA THR A 184 -10.19 20.78 5.21
C THR A 184 -9.91 22.21 5.72
N PRO A 185 -9.89 23.26 4.89
CA PRO A 185 -9.67 24.63 5.36
C PRO A 185 -10.81 25.13 6.26
N ARG A 186 -10.48 25.88 7.32
CA ARG A 186 -11.48 26.46 8.24
C ARG A 186 -11.83 27.91 7.92
N ALA A 187 -13.11 28.25 8.08
CA ALA A 187 -13.54 29.64 8.17
C ALA A 187 -12.91 30.31 9.41
N GLY A 188 -12.08 31.33 9.16
CA GLY A 188 -11.26 31.98 10.21
C GLY A 188 -9.77 31.58 10.21
N GLY A 189 -9.36 30.64 9.34
CA GLY A 189 -7.98 30.17 9.22
C GLY A 189 -7.71 28.86 9.96
N GLY A 190 -6.60 28.21 9.60
CA GLY A 190 -6.28 26.85 10.06
C GLY A 190 -7.07 25.76 9.31
N PHE A 191 -7.04 24.55 9.86
CA PHE A 191 -7.58 23.34 9.23
C PHE A 191 -8.46 22.54 10.17
N GLU A 192 -9.35 21.72 9.63
CA GLU A 192 -10.20 20.77 10.37
C GLU A 192 -10.10 19.38 9.75
N LEU A 193 -10.09 18.36 10.62
CA LEU A 193 -10.43 16.99 10.25
C LEU A 193 -11.90 16.75 10.60
N ILE A 194 -12.70 16.42 9.59
CA ILE A 194 -14.14 16.21 9.72
C ILE A 194 -14.42 14.70 9.59
N ASN A 195 -14.72 14.05 10.71
CA ASN A 195 -15.15 12.66 10.79
C ASN A 195 -16.69 12.57 10.81
N TYR A 196 -17.32 13.48 11.56
CA TYR A 196 -18.76 13.60 11.65
C TYR A 196 -19.23 15.05 11.48
N ASP A 197 -20.19 15.24 10.58
CA ASP A 197 -20.94 16.49 10.43
C ASP A 197 -22.44 16.18 10.58
N PRO A 198 -23.09 16.64 11.67
CA PRO A 198 -24.53 16.45 11.87
C PRO A 198 -25.43 17.35 11.01
N VAL A 199 -24.86 18.35 10.32
CA VAL A 199 -25.58 19.36 9.51
C VAL A 199 -25.29 19.21 8.01
N GLY A 200 -24.24 18.45 7.66
CA GLY A 200 -23.62 18.41 6.33
C GLY A 200 -24.53 18.02 5.17
N LYS A 201 -24.62 18.93 4.19
CA LYS A 201 -25.24 18.69 2.88
C LYS A 201 -24.28 18.12 1.84
N GLU A 202 -22.98 18.30 2.05
CA GLU A 202 -21.89 17.76 1.23
C GLU A 202 -20.85 17.11 2.15
N THR A 203 -20.12 16.12 1.64
CA THR A 203 -19.25 15.25 2.45
C THR A 203 -17.93 15.05 1.75
N THR A 204 -16.82 15.39 2.42
CA THR A 204 -15.47 15.15 1.90
C THR A 204 -15.23 13.67 1.65
N TYR A 205 -14.30 13.32 0.76
CA TYR A 205 -13.94 11.93 0.49
C TYR A 205 -13.57 11.17 1.78
N SER A 206 -12.71 11.77 2.61
CA SER A 206 -12.32 11.19 3.91
C SER A 206 -13.52 10.98 4.83
N THR A 207 -14.47 11.92 4.90
CA THR A 207 -15.70 11.75 5.68
C THR A 207 -16.52 10.57 5.15
N SER A 208 -16.66 10.44 3.83
CA SER A 208 -17.38 9.34 3.18
C SER A 208 -16.73 7.98 3.46
N VAL A 209 -15.40 7.91 3.43
CA VAL A 209 -14.63 6.69 3.78
C VAL A 209 -14.74 6.35 5.27
N MET A 210 -14.61 7.33 6.18
CA MET A 210 -14.79 7.09 7.62
C MET A 210 -16.21 6.56 7.93
N ARG A 211 -17.23 6.99 7.18
CA ARG A 211 -18.61 6.46 7.31
C ARG A 211 -18.79 5.01 6.84
N THR A 212 -17.81 4.38 6.17
CA THR A 212 -17.87 2.94 5.86
C THR A 212 -17.30 2.08 7.00
N ILE A 213 -16.65 2.69 8.00
CA ILE A 213 -16.13 2.02 9.20
C ILE A 213 -17.28 1.70 10.16
N GLY A 214 -17.68 0.43 10.22
CA GLY A 214 -18.72 -0.07 11.14
C GLY A 214 -18.21 -0.43 12.54
N ARG A 215 -17.15 0.24 13.03
CA ARG A 215 -16.57 -0.02 14.36
C ARG A 215 -17.32 0.75 15.45
N ASN A 216 -17.39 0.19 16.65
CA ASN A 216 -17.85 0.93 17.82
C ASN A 216 -16.77 1.90 18.31
N GLY A 217 -17.22 3.05 18.82
CA GLY A 217 -16.38 4.14 19.29
C GLY A 217 -17.00 5.51 19.00
N PRO A 218 -16.37 6.59 19.49
CA PRO A 218 -16.79 7.95 19.15
C PRO A 218 -16.23 8.38 17.79
N GLN A 219 -16.93 9.32 17.17
CA GLN A 219 -16.46 10.07 16.01
C GLN A 219 -15.79 11.35 16.51
N VAL A 220 -14.64 11.70 15.95
CA VAL A 220 -13.80 12.78 16.47
C VAL A 220 -13.43 13.73 15.34
N ASN A 221 -13.89 14.98 15.44
CA ASN A 221 -13.37 16.07 14.62
C ASN A 221 -12.22 16.75 15.37
N VAL A 222 -11.23 17.25 14.64
CA VAL A 222 -10.06 17.93 15.23
C VAL A 222 -9.84 19.26 14.54
N LYS A 223 -9.71 20.33 15.32
CA LYS A 223 -9.44 21.68 14.85
C LYS A 223 -7.99 22.02 15.06
N PHE A 224 -7.38 22.62 14.05
CA PHE A 224 -5.98 23.02 14.07
C PHE A 224 -5.82 24.49 13.70
N SER A 225 -4.91 25.16 14.40
CA SER A 225 -4.30 26.42 13.99
C SER A 225 -2.93 26.15 13.33
N VAL A 226 -2.43 27.14 12.60
CA VAL A 226 -1.09 27.12 12.01
C VAL A 226 -0.13 27.84 12.94
N LYS A 227 0.98 27.19 13.29
CA LYS A 227 2.04 27.77 14.14
C LYS A 227 2.75 28.93 13.41
N PRO A 228 3.28 29.95 14.11
CA PRO A 228 4.04 31.05 13.49
C PRO A 228 5.23 30.59 12.64
N GLU A 229 5.89 29.51 13.04
CA GLU A 229 7.02 28.86 12.36
C GLU A 229 6.61 27.86 11.26
N GLY A 230 5.31 27.65 11.05
CA GLY A 230 4.75 26.60 10.21
C GLY A 230 4.46 25.30 10.98
N GLY A 231 3.58 24.48 10.43
CA GLY A 231 3.06 23.28 11.08
C GLY A 231 1.76 23.52 11.85
N LEU A 232 1.23 22.46 12.47
CA LEU A 232 -0.10 22.41 13.07
C LEU A 232 -0.04 22.40 14.59
N ALA A 233 -0.91 23.17 15.24
CA ALA A 233 -1.24 23.06 16.65
C ALA A 233 -2.72 22.69 16.80
N ILE A 234 -3.06 21.79 17.73
CA ILE A 234 -4.45 21.40 17.98
C ILE A 234 -5.14 22.49 18.81
N ASP A 235 -6.20 23.07 18.28
CA ASP A 235 -7.09 24.01 18.98
C ASP A 235 -8.11 23.29 19.87
N GLY A 236 -8.44 22.04 19.53
CA GLY A 236 -9.34 21.19 20.31
C GLY A 236 -10.02 20.09 19.50
N PHE A 237 -10.73 19.23 20.23
CA PHE A 237 -11.47 18.09 19.70
C PHE A 237 -12.98 18.28 19.88
N ASP A 238 -13.75 17.95 18.85
CA ASP A 238 -15.21 17.83 18.94
C ASP A 238 -15.59 16.36 18.88
N ILE A 239 -16.01 15.80 20.03
CA ILE A 239 -16.32 14.38 20.21
C ILE A 239 -17.82 14.14 20.04
N PHE A 240 -18.18 13.13 19.25
CA PHE A 240 -19.56 12.70 19.05
C PHE A 240 -19.74 11.22 19.41
N GLU A 241 -20.66 10.93 20.31
CA GLU A 241 -21.07 9.58 20.65
C GLU A 241 -22.50 9.35 20.15
N LYS A 242 -22.70 8.33 19.30
CA LYS A 242 -24.01 8.01 18.71
C LYS A 242 -24.67 9.21 18.03
N GLY A 243 -23.87 10.07 17.40
CA GLY A 243 -24.30 11.31 16.72
C GLY A 243 -24.55 12.52 17.64
N VAL A 244 -24.38 12.39 18.96
CA VAL A 244 -24.56 13.49 19.93
C VAL A 244 -23.21 14.03 20.36
N LYS A 245 -23.01 15.35 20.28
CA LYS A 245 -21.78 16.00 20.77
C LYS A 245 -21.71 15.88 22.29
N VAL A 246 -20.59 15.35 22.81
CA VAL A 246 -20.34 15.22 24.25
C VAL A 246 -19.36 16.28 24.74
N GLN A 247 -19.47 16.67 26.01
CA GLN A 247 -18.67 17.72 26.65
C GLN A 247 -17.62 17.07 27.56
N GLN A 248 -16.34 17.46 27.46
CA GLN A 248 -15.24 16.82 28.19
C GLN A 248 -14.12 17.79 28.64
N SER A 249 -13.22 17.29 29.50
CA SER A 249 -11.96 17.92 29.87
C SER A 249 -10.86 17.66 28.83
N THR A 250 -9.84 18.53 28.82
CA THR A 250 -8.64 18.43 27.96
C THR A 250 -7.64 17.36 28.42
N GLU A 251 -7.92 16.61 29.49
CA GLU A 251 -7.04 15.57 30.03
C GLU A 251 -7.01 14.30 29.15
N HIS A 252 -7.84 14.26 28.09
CA HIS A 252 -8.01 13.09 27.21
C HIS A 252 -7.50 13.29 25.78
N ASP A 253 -6.82 14.40 25.46
CA ASP A 253 -6.36 14.72 24.10
C ASP A 253 -5.51 13.60 23.46
N LYS A 254 -4.65 12.93 24.24
CA LYS A 254 -3.86 11.77 23.78
C LYS A 254 -4.74 10.56 23.42
N TYR A 255 -5.84 10.35 24.14
CA TYR A 255 -6.80 9.30 23.86
C TYR A 255 -7.56 9.62 22.55
N TRP A 256 -8.02 10.87 22.39
CA TRP A 256 -8.73 11.31 21.19
C TRP A 256 -7.86 11.31 19.93
N ALA A 257 -6.62 11.76 20.03
CA ALA A 257 -5.67 11.65 18.92
C ALA A 257 -5.44 10.19 18.49
N SER A 258 -5.42 9.21 19.41
CA SER A 258 -5.30 7.79 19.05
C SER A 258 -6.49 7.26 18.23
N VAL A 259 -7.71 7.79 18.43
CA VAL A 259 -8.88 7.48 17.59
C VAL A 259 -8.67 8.01 16.18
N VAL A 260 -8.25 9.28 16.08
CA VAL A 260 -8.10 9.99 14.81
C VAL A 260 -6.98 9.39 13.97
N LEU A 261 -5.86 8.99 14.59
CA LEU A 261 -4.79 8.25 13.93
C LEU A 261 -5.29 6.92 13.34
N TYR A 262 -6.17 6.19 14.04
CA TYR A 262 -6.77 4.96 13.51
C TYR A 262 -7.71 5.22 12.33
N ASP A 263 -8.59 6.22 12.42
CA ASP A 263 -9.53 6.53 11.34
C ASP A 263 -8.81 7.07 10.10
N LEU A 264 -7.79 7.91 10.27
CA LEU A 264 -6.92 8.35 9.18
C LEU A 264 -6.08 7.21 8.60
N PHE A 265 -5.65 6.23 9.40
CA PHE A 265 -5.02 5.02 8.86
C PHE A 265 -5.97 4.26 7.93
N PHE A 266 -7.26 4.13 8.27
CA PHE A 266 -8.24 3.50 7.39
C PHE A 266 -8.47 4.28 6.07
N VAL A 267 -8.61 5.60 6.15
CA VAL A 267 -8.69 6.46 4.95
C VAL A 267 -7.44 6.32 4.08
N SER A 268 -6.26 6.36 4.70
CA SER A 268 -4.98 6.26 4.01
C SER A 268 -4.77 4.89 3.34
N GLN A 269 -5.19 3.79 3.98
CA GLN A 269 -5.17 2.47 3.35
C GLN A 269 -6.16 2.36 2.18
N THR A 270 -7.29 3.09 2.23
CA THR A 270 -8.27 3.15 1.12
C THR A 270 -7.70 3.91 -0.09
N LEU A 271 -7.04 5.05 0.16
CA LEU A 271 -6.28 5.78 -0.87
C LEU A 271 -5.12 4.94 -1.44
N HIS A 272 -4.35 4.27 -0.57
CA HIS A 272 -3.25 3.39 -0.98
C HIS A 272 -3.71 2.24 -1.87
N ALA A 273 -4.80 1.54 -1.52
CA ALA A 273 -5.40 0.51 -2.37
C ALA A 273 -5.83 1.06 -3.74
N SER A 274 -6.35 2.29 -3.77
CA SER A 274 -6.71 2.97 -5.03
C SER A 274 -5.48 3.20 -5.91
N ILE A 275 -4.34 3.63 -5.36
CA ILE A 275 -3.09 3.85 -6.12
C ILE A 275 -2.65 2.56 -6.83
N HIS A 276 -2.63 1.42 -6.14
CA HIS A 276 -2.18 0.15 -6.74
C HIS A 276 -3.06 -0.29 -7.92
N ILE A 277 -4.38 -0.06 -7.85
CA ILE A 277 -5.30 -0.39 -8.94
C ILE A 277 -5.12 0.59 -10.11
N PHE A 278 -4.95 1.87 -9.80
CA PHE A 278 -4.75 2.93 -10.78
C PHE A 278 -3.43 2.76 -11.56
N HIS A 279 -2.32 2.55 -10.84
CA HIS A 279 -1.01 2.19 -11.42
C HIS A 279 -1.09 0.93 -12.28
N TYR A 280 -1.87 -0.06 -11.86
CA TYR A 280 -2.04 -1.29 -12.60
C TYR A 280 -2.71 -1.07 -13.95
N VAL A 281 -3.75 -0.23 -14.03
CA VAL A 281 -4.35 0.18 -15.30
C VAL A 281 -3.34 0.94 -16.17
N LEU A 282 -2.68 1.94 -15.59
CA LEU A 282 -1.78 2.84 -16.33
C LEU A 282 -0.53 2.14 -16.88
N THR A 283 0.11 1.25 -16.10
CA THR A 283 1.26 0.48 -16.60
C THR A 283 0.88 -0.51 -17.69
N ASN A 284 -0.27 -1.20 -17.57
CA ASN A 284 -0.73 -2.10 -18.64
C ASN A 284 -1.09 -1.32 -19.92
N ALA A 285 -1.66 -0.10 -19.78
CA ALA A 285 -1.91 0.80 -20.90
C ALA A 285 -0.60 1.22 -21.60
N LEU A 286 0.43 1.63 -20.84
CA LEU A 286 1.72 2.05 -21.37
C LEU A 286 2.45 0.90 -22.08
N THR A 287 2.54 -0.29 -21.46
CA THR A 287 3.10 -1.51 -22.08
C THR A 287 2.35 -1.87 -23.35
N TYR A 288 1.02 -1.82 -23.36
CA TYR A 288 0.24 -2.10 -24.56
C TYR A 288 0.52 -1.10 -25.69
N ALA A 289 0.44 0.20 -25.38
CA ALA A 289 0.50 1.26 -26.36
C ALA A 289 1.89 1.42 -26.98
N SER A 290 2.95 1.13 -26.22
CA SER A 290 4.33 1.31 -26.63
C SER A 290 4.94 0.13 -27.41
N LYS A 291 4.23 -0.99 -27.63
CA LYS A 291 4.79 -2.23 -28.24
C LYS A 291 5.64 -2.04 -29.51
N ASP A 292 5.22 -1.12 -30.38
CA ASP A 292 5.93 -0.83 -31.64
C ASP A 292 7.05 0.22 -31.48
N TYR A 293 7.14 0.82 -30.28
CA TYR A 293 8.12 1.80 -29.84
C TYR A 293 9.09 1.19 -28.81
N ARG A 294 9.96 0.28 -29.27
CA ARG A 294 10.93 -0.50 -28.48
C ARG A 294 11.56 0.25 -27.28
N ARG A 295 12.01 1.49 -27.50
CA ARG A 295 12.64 2.34 -26.48
C ARG A 295 11.74 2.63 -25.27
N LEU A 296 10.46 2.90 -25.53
CA LEU A 296 9.46 3.13 -24.49
C LEU A 296 8.93 1.81 -23.94
N ASN A 297 8.75 0.78 -24.78
CA ASN A 297 8.28 -0.54 -24.37
C ASN A 297 9.23 -1.24 -23.38
N ASN A 298 10.54 -1.21 -23.61
CA ASN A 298 11.51 -1.76 -22.65
C ASN A 298 11.35 -1.16 -21.24
N TRP A 299 11.15 0.15 -21.15
CA TRP A 299 10.95 0.85 -19.87
C TRP A 299 9.57 0.55 -19.26
N ALA A 300 8.52 0.53 -20.10
CA ALA A 300 7.16 0.23 -19.70
C ALA A 300 7.00 -1.21 -19.17
N ASP A 301 7.70 -2.18 -19.76
CA ASP A 301 7.58 -3.60 -19.39
C ASP A 301 8.23 -3.92 -18.04
N GLU A 302 9.39 -3.30 -17.74
CA GLU A 302 9.99 -3.36 -16.40
C GLU A 302 9.05 -2.72 -15.35
N TYR A 303 8.41 -1.59 -15.68
CA TYR A 303 7.42 -0.97 -14.80
C TYR A 303 6.20 -1.89 -14.58
N ASN A 304 5.61 -2.41 -15.67
CA ASN A 304 4.40 -3.22 -15.61
C ASN A 304 4.60 -4.54 -14.86
N GLY A 305 5.74 -5.20 -15.05
CA GLY A 305 6.10 -6.42 -14.30
C GLY A 305 6.06 -6.22 -12.78
N ASN A 306 6.54 -5.06 -12.33
CA ASN A 306 6.60 -4.69 -10.92
C ASN A 306 5.22 -4.40 -10.30
N VAL A 307 4.34 -3.72 -11.05
CA VAL A 307 2.98 -3.37 -10.58
C VAL A 307 2.02 -4.56 -10.64
N ASN A 308 2.12 -5.43 -11.65
CA ASN A 308 1.26 -6.60 -11.84
C ASN A 308 1.28 -7.56 -10.62
N ASN A 309 2.44 -7.71 -9.97
CA ASN A 309 2.59 -8.53 -8.76
C ASN A 309 1.85 -7.88 -7.57
N LYS A 310 2.03 -6.57 -7.36
CA LYS A 310 1.42 -5.82 -6.26
C LYS A 310 -0.10 -5.67 -6.38
N TYR A 311 -0.63 -5.51 -7.59
CA TYR A 311 -2.06 -5.54 -7.84
C TYR A 311 -2.74 -6.81 -7.32
N ASN A 312 -2.15 -7.99 -7.57
CA ASN A 312 -2.70 -9.26 -7.08
C ASN A 312 -2.72 -9.34 -5.55
N GLN A 313 -1.68 -8.81 -4.89
CA GLN A 313 -1.60 -8.74 -3.43
C GLN A 313 -2.72 -7.83 -2.89
N VAL A 314 -2.91 -6.65 -3.47
CA VAL A 314 -3.96 -5.69 -3.05
C VAL A 314 -5.38 -6.20 -3.29
N ALA A 315 -5.65 -6.74 -4.49
CA ALA A 315 -6.93 -7.31 -4.88
C ALA A 315 -7.37 -8.49 -3.98
N SER A 316 -6.42 -9.26 -3.47
CA SER A 316 -6.69 -10.40 -2.57
C SER A 316 -6.68 -10.03 -1.09
N LEU A 317 -5.75 -9.18 -0.62
CA LEU A 317 -5.59 -8.83 0.79
C LEU A 317 -6.52 -7.69 1.24
N LEU A 318 -6.56 -6.59 0.46
CA LEU A 318 -7.27 -5.38 0.86
C LEU A 318 -8.75 -5.42 0.47
N LEU A 319 -9.06 -5.97 -0.71
CA LEU A 319 -10.43 -6.02 -1.25
C LEU A 319 -11.10 -7.40 -1.15
N ASN A 320 -10.32 -8.49 -1.10
CA ASN A 320 -10.77 -9.87 -0.94
C ASN A 320 -11.75 -10.38 -2.03
N LEU A 321 -11.38 -10.20 -3.29
CA LEU A 321 -12.22 -10.53 -4.44
C LEU A 321 -12.31 -12.04 -4.74
N LYS A 322 -11.55 -12.87 -4.03
CA LYS A 322 -11.47 -14.33 -4.21
C LYS A 322 -12.00 -15.16 -3.03
N GLY A 323 -12.54 -14.54 -1.98
CA GLY A 323 -13.03 -15.26 -0.81
C GLY A 323 -11.90 -15.93 -0.02
N GLY A 324 -10.92 -15.14 0.43
CA GLY A 324 -9.79 -15.57 1.25
C GLY A 324 -10.20 -16.18 2.59
N PRO A 325 -9.26 -16.91 3.25
CA PRO A 325 -9.58 -17.88 4.30
C PRO A 325 -10.14 -17.31 5.61
N ILE A 326 -10.10 -15.98 5.81
CA ILE A 326 -10.66 -15.28 6.98
C ILE A 326 -11.99 -14.56 6.64
N GLY A 327 -12.50 -14.70 5.41
CA GLY A 327 -13.84 -14.22 5.04
C GLY A 327 -14.00 -12.69 4.99
N GLY A 328 -12.93 -11.94 4.68
CA GLY A 328 -12.98 -10.48 4.58
C GLY A 328 -11.72 -9.87 3.97
N GLY A 329 -11.89 -8.74 3.26
CA GLY A 329 -10.77 -7.88 2.85
C GLY A 329 -10.49 -6.84 3.90
N LEU A 330 -9.23 -6.39 4.01
CA LEU A 330 -8.82 -5.44 5.04
C LEU A 330 -9.68 -4.15 5.06
N LEU A 331 -10.15 -3.72 3.88
CA LEU A 331 -10.95 -2.49 3.68
C LEU A 331 -12.44 -2.74 3.45
N THR A 332 -12.79 -3.90 2.90
CA THR A 332 -14.15 -4.24 2.46
C THR A 332 -14.96 -5.04 3.50
N ASN A 333 -14.40 -5.30 4.68
CA ASN A 333 -15.01 -6.16 5.69
C ASN A 333 -14.78 -5.69 7.13
N HIS A 334 -15.81 -5.84 7.97
CA HIS A 334 -15.80 -5.47 9.39
C HIS A 334 -14.68 -6.16 10.20
N ASN A 335 -14.32 -7.39 9.84
CA ASN A 335 -13.25 -8.16 10.49
C ASN A 335 -11.84 -7.81 9.99
N GLY A 336 -11.72 -6.91 8.99
CA GLY A 336 -10.49 -6.20 8.65
C GLY A 336 -10.30 -4.99 9.58
N LEU A 337 -10.13 -3.82 8.99
CA LEU A 337 -10.02 -2.54 9.71
C LEU A 337 -11.38 -1.91 10.08
N GLY A 338 -12.46 -2.70 10.08
CA GLY A 338 -13.81 -2.23 10.39
C GLY A 338 -14.63 -1.76 9.19
N GLY A 339 -14.08 -1.78 7.97
CA GLY A 339 -14.76 -1.30 6.76
C GLY A 339 -15.92 -2.18 6.26
N SER A 340 -16.50 -1.83 5.11
CA SER A 340 -17.65 -2.56 4.53
C SER A 340 -17.57 -2.62 3.00
N ALA A 341 -18.48 -3.36 2.35
CA ALA A 341 -18.49 -3.48 0.89
C ALA A 341 -18.55 -2.11 0.17
N LYS A 342 -19.19 -1.10 0.78
CA LYS A 342 -19.27 0.29 0.28
C LYS A 342 -17.91 0.97 0.13
N THR A 343 -16.87 0.52 0.83
CA THR A 343 -15.51 1.03 0.63
C THR A 343 -15.03 0.79 -0.80
N LEU A 344 -15.50 -0.26 -1.47
CA LEU A 344 -15.15 -0.52 -2.88
C LEU A 344 -15.75 0.53 -3.83
N ASP A 345 -16.99 0.97 -3.57
CA ASP A 345 -17.65 1.99 -4.38
C ASP A 345 -16.86 3.32 -4.32
N LEU A 346 -16.42 3.72 -3.12
CA LEU A 346 -15.58 4.90 -2.92
C LEU A 346 -14.18 4.78 -3.56
N ILE A 347 -13.61 3.57 -3.61
CA ILE A 347 -12.35 3.32 -4.35
C ILE A 347 -12.57 3.52 -5.85
N VAL A 348 -13.70 3.05 -6.40
CA VAL A 348 -14.05 3.24 -7.82
C VAL A 348 -14.29 4.71 -8.15
N GLU A 349 -15.06 5.44 -7.32
CA GLU A 349 -15.29 6.89 -7.48
C GLU A 349 -13.97 7.69 -7.48
N ASN A 350 -13.05 7.34 -6.58
CA ASN A 350 -11.74 7.98 -6.45
C ASN A 350 -10.83 7.69 -7.64
N ILE A 351 -10.76 6.44 -8.10
CA ILE A 351 -10.06 6.07 -9.35
C ILE A 351 -10.68 6.81 -10.55
N ALA A 352 -12.00 6.97 -10.59
CA ALA A 352 -12.67 7.71 -11.66
C ALA A 352 -12.35 9.21 -11.64
N ALA A 353 -12.24 9.84 -10.47
CA ALA A 353 -11.79 11.22 -10.33
C ALA A 353 -10.34 11.40 -10.81
N TRP A 354 -9.44 10.49 -10.43
CA TRP A 354 -8.04 10.51 -10.85
C TRP A 354 -7.87 10.26 -12.35
N GLY A 355 -8.72 9.43 -12.95
CA GLY A 355 -8.75 9.19 -14.40
C GLY A 355 -9.04 10.44 -15.24
N LYS A 356 -9.63 11.49 -14.66
CA LYS A 356 -9.88 12.79 -15.31
C LYS A 356 -8.68 13.73 -15.29
N CYS A 357 -7.65 13.43 -14.51
CA CYS A 357 -6.50 14.28 -14.35
C CYS A 357 -5.59 14.21 -15.58
N SER A 358 -5.24 15.37 -16.14
CA SER A 358 -4.33 15.48 -17.30
C SER A 358 -2.93 15.95 -16.89
N THR A 359 -2.84 16.66 -15.76
CA THR A 359 -1.60 17.16 -15.19
C THR A 359 -1.45 16.74 -13.72
N GLY A 360 -0.22 16.86 -13.21
CA GLY A 360 0.07 16.68 -11.79
C GLY A 360 -0.67 17.65 -10.86
N ARG A 361 -1.01 18.85 -11.36
CA ARG A 361 -1.80 19.83 -10.62
C ARG A 361 -3.25 19.36 -10.47
N ASP A 362 -3.86 18.92 -11.57
CA ASP A 362 -5.22 18.38 -11.56
C ASP A 362 -5.31 17.22 -10.54
N PHE A 363 -4.27 16.38 -10.48
CA PHE A 363 -4.18 15.29 -9.52
C PHE A 363 -4.07 15.78 -8.06
N HIS A 364 -3.25 16.79 -7.76
CA HIS A 364 -3.21 17.38 -6.41
C HIS A 364 -4.55 18.00 -6.01
N ASP A 365 -5.20 18.71 -6.93
CA ASP A 365 -6.51 19.34 -6.71
C ASP A 365 -7.63 18.28 -6.53
N ALA A 366 -7.46 17.05 -7.05
CA ALA A 366 -8.32 15.89 -6.81
C ALA A 366 -7.95 15.07 -5.56
N TRP A 367 -6.71 15.13 -5.09
CA TRP A 367 -6.20 14.35 -3.94
C TRP A 367 -6.43 15.06 -2.60
N PHE A 368 -6.17 16.37 -2.52
CA PHE A 368 -6.26 17.13 -1.27
C PHE A 368 -7.58 17.89 -1.16
N GLN A 369 -8.20 17.89 0.04
CA GLN A 369 -9.33 18.80 0.34
C GLN A 369 -8.89 20.27 0.54
N SER A 370 -7.59 20.51 0.68
CA SER A 370 -6.96 21.84 0.80
C SER A 370 -6.08 22.13 -0.41
N SER A 371 -6.04 23.39 -0.87
CA SER A 371 -5.17 23.75 -1.99
C SER A 371 -3.68 23.60 -1.62
N ARG A 372 -2.83 23.23 -2.59
CA ARG A 372 -1.36 23.18 -2.41
C ARG A 372 -0.83 24.50 -1.83
N ILE A 373 -1.35 25.64 -2.29
CA ILE A 373 -0.93 26.98 -1.84
C ILE A 373 -1.19 27.17 -0.34
N ASP A 374 -2.32 26.70 0.17
CA ASP A 374 -2.65 26.86 1.59
C ASP A 374 -1.88 25.87 2.48
N LEU A 375 -1.62 24.65 1.98
CA LEU A 375 -0.75 23.66 2.61
C LEU A 375 0.70 24.18 2.73
N GLU A 376 1.29 24.67 1.62
CA GLU A 376 2.63 25.25 1.60
C GLU A 376 2.74 26.51 2.47
N ARG A 377 1.73 27.39 2.45
CA ARG A 377 1.70 28.60 3.29
C ARG A 377 1.60 28.28 4.78
N ALA A 378 1.08 27.10 5.12
CA ALA A 378 1.09 26.57 6.48
C ALA A 378 2.34 25.74 6.83
N GLY A 379 3.31 25.63 5.92
CA GLY A 379 4.55 24.84 6.09
C GLY A 379 4.37 23.33 5.94
N LEU A 380 3.17 22.86 5.56
CA LEU A 380 2.83 21.45 5.45
C LEU A 380 3.36 20.85 4.15
N LEU A 381 3.68 19.56 4.18
CA LEU A 381 4.13 18.75 3.06
C LEU A 381 5.35 19.34 2.29
N THR A 382 6.16 20.15 2.97
CA THR A 382 7.28 20.89 2.36
C THR A 382 8.26 19.98 1.61
N GLU A 383 8.59 18.80 2.13
CA GLU A 383 9.50 17.87 1.44
C GLU A 383 8.82 17.10 0.31
N TYR A 384 7.58 16.65 0.54
CA TYR A 384 6.73 16.02 -0.46
C TYR A 384 6.62 16.88 -1.72
N PHE A 385 6.31 18.19 -1.57
CA PHE A 385 6.13 19.07 -2.72
C PHE A 385 7.40 19.22 -3.56
N LYS A 386 8.60 19.31 -2.95
CA LYS A 386 9.87 19.32 -3.70
C LYS A 386 10.05 18.06 -4.54
N HIS A 387 9.74 16.88 -3.99
CA HIS A 387 9.81 15.63 -4.73
C HIS A 387 8.77 15.59 -5.88
N THR A 388 7.56 16.11 -5.67
CA THR A 388 6.58 16.23 -6.77
C THR A 388 7.01 17.22 -7.86
N ASP A 389 7.72 18.29 -7.50
CA ASP A 389 8.24 19.27 -8.47
C ASP A 389 9.39 18.69 -9.30
N LEU A 390 10.28 17.88 -8.69
CA LEU A 390 11.25 17.09 -9.44
C LEU A 390 10.56 16.10 -10.39
N GLY A 391 9.49 15.44 -9.95
CA GLY A 391 8.69 14.53 -10.78
C GLY A 391 8.08 15.23 -11.99
N ALA A 392 7.43 16.38 -11.78
CA ALA A 392 6.87 17.19 -12.86
C ALA A 392 7.95 17.62 -13.88
N GLY A 393 9.14 18.04 -13.41
CA GLY A 393 10.29 18.38 -14.26
C GLY A 393 10.86 17.18 -15.03
N CYS A 394 10.94 16.01 -14.39
CA CYS A 394 11.37 14.76 -15.00
C CYS A 394 10.45 14.36 -16.16
N ALA A 395 9.13 14.33 -15.95
CA ALA A 395 8.20 13.97 -17.01
C ALA A 395 8.19 14.95 -18.20
N ILE A 396 8.52 16.24 -18.01
CA ILE A 396 8.70 17.21 -19.11
C ILE A 396 9.92 16.79 -19.93
N SER A 397 11.04 16.59 -19.24
CA SER A 397 12.32 16.23 -19.83
C SER A 397 12.28 14.87 -20.52
N ALA A 398 11.57 13.88 -19.95
CA ALA A 398 11.39 12.55 -20.51
C ALA A 398 10.55 12.60 -21.80
N THR A 399 9.44 13.34 -21.78
CA THR A 399 8.62 13.60 -22.98
C THR A 399 9.45 14.31 -24.06
N ALA A 400 10.27 15.30 -23.67
CA ALA A 400 11.17 15.98 -24.60
C ALA A 400 12.26 15.05 -25.15
N ALA A 401 12.79 14.12 -24.36
CA ALA A 401 13.79 13.14 -24.77
C ALA A 401 13.23 12.06 -25.72
N LEU A 402 11.96 11.71 -25.58
CA LEU A 402 11.21 10.89 -26.54
C LEU A 402 10.99 11.65 -27.87
N LYS A 403 10.73 12.97 -27.82
CA LYS A 403 10.53 13.83 -29.01
C LYS A 403 11.81 14.30 -29.72
N LYS A 404 12.95 14.40 -29.02
CA LYS A 404 14.18 15.05 -29.52
C LYS A 404 14.96 14.25 -30.60
N THR A 405 14.48 13.07 -30.98
CA THR A 405 15.10 12.16 -31.97
C THR A 405 15.39 12.83 -33.32
N ARG A 406 14.65 13.90 -33.66
CA ARG A 406 14.80 14.76 -34.85
C ARG A 406 16.22 15.28 -35.14
N GLY A 407 17.13 15.31 -34.16
CA GLY A 407 18.40 16.02 -34.26
C GLY A 407 19.65 15.22 -34.66
N ALA A 408 19.64 13.89 -34.62
CA ALA A 408 20.89 13.11 -34.61
C ALA A 408 20.99 11.94 -35.62
N ILE A 409 19.88 11.37 -36.10
CA ILE A 409 19.91 10.11 -36.88
C ILE A 409 18.90 10.11 -38.04
N GLY A 410 19.35 10.56 -39.22
CA GLY A 410 18.80 10.19 -40.53
C GLY A 410 17.28 10.21 -40.72
N ILE A 411 16.78 9.26 -41.53
CA ILE A 411 15.35 9.08 -41.86
C ILE A 411 14.62 8.41 -40.68
N GLU A 412 15.29 7.55 -39.92
CA GLU A 412 14.78 6.81 -38.76
C GLU A 412 14.20 7.72 -37.65
N ALA A 413 14.66 8.96 -37.56
CA ALA A 413 14.13 9.96 -36.62
C ALA A 413 12.68 10.40 -36.89
N ILE A 414 12.15 10.19 -38.09
CA ILE A 414 10.75 10.50 -38.44
C ILE A 414 9.85 9.39 -37.89
N ASP A 415 10.17 8.13 -38.19
CA ASP A 415 9.44 6.94 -37.71
C ASP A 415 9.29 6.90 -36.17
N GLU A 416 10.26 7.45 -35.43
CA GLU A 416 10.23 7.49 -33.95
C GLU A 416 9.29 8.56 -33.37
N LEU A 417 8.95 9.62 -34.13
CA LEU A 417 7.94 10.61 -33.73
C LEU A 417 6.53 10.08 -33.96
N ASP A 418 6.29 9.50 -35.13
CA ASP A 418 5.01 8.88 -35.50
C ASP A 418 4.64 7.76 -34.51
N LYS A 419 5.64 7.05 -33.96
CA LYS A 419 5.45 6.06 -32.88
C LYS A 419 4.97 6.65 -31.56
N LEU A 420 5.40 7.86 -31.19
CA LEU A 420 4.94 8.51 -29.96
C LEU A 420 3.48 8.96 -30.11
N GLU A 421 3.10 9.54 -31.25
CA GLU A 421 1.71 9.91 -31.53
C GLU A 421 0.81 8.67 -31.60
N THR A 422 1.25 7.61 -32.29
CA THR A 422 0.58 6.30 -32.30
C THR A 422 0.47 5.69 -30.89
N THR A 423 1.45 5.91 -30.01
CA THR A 423 1.40 5.45 -28.62
C THR A 423 0.35 6.24 -27.82
N ASP A 424 0.26 7.56 -27.97
CA ASP A 424 -0.75 8.38 -27.32
C ASP A 424 -2.18 7.97 -27.74
N GLU A 425 -2.40 7.67 -29.03
CA GLU A 425 -3.66 7.10 -29.54
C GLU A 425 -3.98 5.74 -28.92
N LYS A 426 -3.06 4.78 -28.96
CA LYS A 426 -3.25 3.42 -28.38
C LYS A 426 -3.44 3.42 -26.87
N LEU A 427 -2.80 4.37 -26.16
CA LEU A 427 -2.94 4.57 -24.72
C LEU A 427 -4.36 5.04 -24.39
N THR A 428 -4.87 6.01 -25.16
CA THR A 428 -6.26 6.48 -25.05
C THR A 428 -7.23 5.34 -25.34
N GLU A 429 -7.05 4.61 -26.44
CA GLU A 429 -7.86 3.45 -26.83
C GLU A 429 -7.90 2.36 -25.74
N PHE A 430 -6.75 2.04 -25.13
CA PHE A 430 -6.68 1.07 -24.04
C PHE A 430 -7.49 1.52 -22.82
N ILE A 431 -7.31 2.77 -22.39
CA ILE A 431 -7.96 3.31 -21.19
C ILE A 431 -9.48 3.36 -21.38
N GLU A 432 -9.97 3.86 -22.52
CA GLU A 432 -11.40 3.89 -22.83
C GLU A 432 -12.03 2.49 -22.88
N LYS A 433 -11.28 1.48 -23.34
CA LYS A 433 -11.71 0.07 -23.34
C LYS A 433 -11.56 -0.62 -21.99
N SER A 434 -10.79 -0.04 -21.07
CA SER A 434 -10.52 -0.65 -19.76
C SER A 434 -11.71 -0.58 -18.80
N GLY A 435 -12.65 0.35 -18.99
CA GLY A 435 -13.77 0.54 -18.07
C GLY A 435 -13.35 0.89 -16.63
N ALA A 436 -12.11 1.31 -16.42
CA ALA A 436 -11.60 1.75 -15.12
C ALA A 436 -12.20 3.11 -14.70
N TRP A 437 -12.53 3.96 -15.66
CA TRP A 437 -13.27 5.21 -15.51
C TRP A 437 -14.03 5.55 -16.81
N PRO A 438 -14.97 6.52 -16.80
CA PRO A 438 -15.71 6.90 -18.00
C PRO A 438 -14.79 7.40 -19.12
N ALA A 439 -15.00 6.90 -20.33
CA ALA A 439 -14.14 7.17 -21.49
C ALA A 439 -14.16 8.66 -21.87
N GLU A 440 -15.35 9.25 -21.85
CA GLU A 440 -15.62 10.66 -22.15
C GLU A 440 -14.96 11.62 -21.15
N GLU A 441 -14.59 11.14 -19.96
CA GLU A 441 -13.93 11.92 -18.91
C GLU A 441 -12.43 11.64 -18.82
N ASN A 442 -11.84 10.78 -19.66
CA ASN A 442 -10.42 10.42 -19.57
C ASN A 442 -9.50 11.65 -19.79
N GLY A 443 -8.74 12.04 -18.77
CA GLY A 443 -7.71 13.08 -18.86
C GLY A 443 -6.33 12.55 -19.29
N ILE A 444 -6.09 11.25 -19.11
CA ILE A 444 -4.81 10.60 -19.37
C ILE A 444 -4.80 10.10 -20.82
N LYS A 445 -4.48 11.03 -21.75
CA LYS A 445 -4.50 10.78 -23.21
C LYS A 445 -3.12 10.70 -23.86
N THR A 446 -2.06 10.99 -23.10
CA THR A 446 -0.68 11.02 -23.60
C THR A 446 0.28 10.38 -22.62
N VAL A 447 1.44 9.92 -23.11
CA VAL A 447 2.59 9.50 -22.29
C VAL A 447 2.98 10.63 -21.33
N ARG A 448 2.91 11.90 -21.75
CA ARG A 448 3.19 13.07 -20.89
C ARG A 448 2.25 13.14 -19.68
N SER A 449 0.95 13.05 -19.90
CA SER A 449 -0.06 13.07 -18.82
C SER A 449 0.06 11.84 -17.91
N LEU A 450 0.36 10.67 -18.48
CA LEU A 450 0.59 9.45 -17.70
C LEU A 450 1.81 9.61 -16.78
N LEU A 451 2.93 10.12 -17.30
CA LEU A 451 4.16 10.30 -16.50
C LEU A 451 3.99 11.34 -15.39
N ASP A 452 3.30 12.47 -15.64
CA ASP A 452 3.00 13.46 -14.59
C ASP A 452 2.23 12.82 -13.42
N VAL A 453 1.16 12.09 -13.74
CA VAL A 453 0.29 11.45 -12.75
C VAL A 453 1.00 10.30 -12.02
N MET A 454 1.74 9.46 -12.74
CA MET A 454 2.45 8.31 -12.18
C MET A 454 3.61 8.72 -11.25
N LEU A 455 4.38 9.75 -11.61
CA LEU A 455 5.45 10.26 -10.74
C LEU A 455 4.90 10.84 -9.44
N ILE A 456 3.84 11.66 -9.50
CA ILE A 456 3.23 12.23 -8.28
C ILE A 456 2.63 11.16 -7.39
N THR A 457 1.87 10.21 -7.96
CA THR A 457 1.33 9.09 -7.19
C THR A 457 2.42 8.16 -6.65
N GLY A 458 3.58 8.05 -7.29
CA GLY A 458 4.77 7.40 -6.75
C GLY A 458 5.38 8.14 -5.54
N VAL A 459 5.50 9.47 -5.59
CA VAL A 459 5.96 10.29 -4.45
C VAL A 459 4.98 10.20 -3.27
N ILE A 460 3.67 10.15 -3.55
CA ILE A 460 2.63 9.91 -2.54
C ILE A 460 2.79 8.51 -1.93
N HIS A 461 2.95 7.48 -2.75
CA HIS A 461 3.14 6.08 -2.30
C HIS A 461 4.34 5.93 -1.35
N GLY A 462 5.40 6.70 -1.58
CA GLY A 462 6.55 6.83 -0.67
C GLY A 462 6.17 7.09 0.79
N GLY A 463 5.04 7.76 1.06
CA GLY A 463 4.44 7.97 2.39
C GLY A 463 3.76 6.75 3.01
N THR A 464 3.96 5.53 2.50
CA THR A 464 3.32 4.32 3.05
C THR A 464 3.90 3.90 4.39
N LEU A 465 5.20 4.14 4.65
CA LEU A 465 5.91 3.54 5.78
C LEU A 465 5.52 4.12 7.14
N SER A 466 5.50 5.45 7.28
CA SER A 466 5.11 6.09 8.54
C SER A 466 3.70 5.67 9.00
N MET A 467 2.75 5.61 8.08
CA MET A 467 1.36 5.26 8.40
C MET A 467 1.17 3.79 8.81
N THR A 468 1.94 2.85 8.25
CA THR A 468 1.80 1.41 8.53
C THR A 468 2.52 0.94 9.79
N ARG A 469 3.33 1.79 10.41
CA ARG A 469 3.94 1.57 11.73
C ARG A 469 2.99 1.80 12.89
N LEU A 470 2.08 2.77 12.76
CA LEU A 470 1.12 3.14 13.81
C LEU A 470 0.26 1.96 14.32
N PRO A 471 -0.25 1.03 13.48
CA PRO A 471 -0.95 -0.18 13.93
C PRO A 471 -0.09 -1.20 14.71
N CYS A 472 1.20 -0.96 14.92
CA CYS A 472 2.03 -1.75 15.84
C CYS A 472 1.95 -1.27 17.30
N LYS A 473 1.27 -0.15 17.59
CA LYS A 473 0.95 0.33 18.94
C LYS A 473 -0.43 -0.16 19.40
N PRO A 474 -0.55 -0.76 20.61
CA PRO A 474 -1.83 -1.20 21.16
C PRO A 474 -2.92 -0.13 21.15
N GLU A 475 -2.56 1.11 21.47
CA GLU A 475 -3.48 2.24 21.67
C GLU A 475 -4.18 2.69 20.39
N ILE A 476 -3.55 2.42 19.24
CA ILE A 476 -4.08 2.69 17.91
C ILE A 476 -4.83 1.45 17.41
N LEU A 477 -4.20 0.27 17.40
CA LEU A 477 -4.82 -0.94 16.84
C LEU A 477 -6.09 -1.38 17.59
N ARG A 478 -6.18 -1.14 18.90
CA ARG A 478 -7.37 -1.47 19.70
C ARG A 478 -8.67 -0.87 19.15
N TRP A 479 -8.60 0.28 18.49
CA TRP A 479 -9.78 0.95 17.94
C TRP A 479 -10.51 0.13 16.87
N ARG A 480 -9.81 -0.79 16.19
CA ARG A 480 -10.39 -1.77 15.26
C ARG A 480 -11.60 -2.51 15.85
N ASN A 481 -11.52 -2.86 17.14
CA ASN A 481 -12.65 -3.32 17.94
C ASN A 481 -12.34 -3.06 19.41
N ILE A 482 -12.85 -1.94 19.93
CA ILE A 482 -12.58 -1.44 21.28
C ILE A 482 -13.34 -2.19 22.37
N ASP A 483 -14.46 -2.83 22.03
CA ASP A 483 -15.32 -3.55 22.99
C ASP A 483 -14.75 -4.91 23.39
N GLU A 484 -13.91 -5.51 22.53
CA GLU A 484 -13.19 -6.76 22.84
C GLU A 484 -11.93 -6.45 23.66
N PRO A 485 -11.87 -6.84 24.95
CA PRO A 485 -10.77 -6.47 25.83
C PRO A 485 -9.46 -7.20 25.48
N ASN A 486 -9.52 -8.30 24.73
CA ASN A 486 -8.39 -9.14 24.36
C ASN A 486 -8.11 -9.09 22.86
N TRP A 487 -6.85 -9.32 22.48
CA TRP A 487 -6.48 -9.49 21.07
C TRP A 487 -7.14 -10.72 20.43
N GLY A 488 -7.67 -10.55 19.21
CA GLY A 488 -8.28 -11.63 18.41
C GLY A 488 -7.58 -11.86 17.06
N PRO A 489 -7.97 -12.92 16.31
CA PRO A 489 -7.36 -13.24 15.00
C PRO A 489 -7.44 -12.12 13.97
N SER A 490 -8.49 -11.29 14.00
CA SER A 490 -8.63 -10.11 13.15
C SER A 490 -7.63 -9.00 13.46
N ASP A 491 -7.29 -8.81 14.74
CA ASP A 491 -6.26 -7.84 15.13
C ASP A 491 -4.88 -8.31 14.64
N ALA A 492 -4.61 -9.62 14.75
CA ALA A 492 -3.40 -10.24 14.22
C ALA A 492 -3.29 -10.10 12.69
N PHE A 493 -4.39 -10.32 11.96
CA PHE A 493 -4.45 -10.13 10.51
C PHE A 493 -4.19 -8.66 10.11
N ALA A 494 -4.87 -7.71 10.75
CA ALA A 494 -4.72 -6.29 10.46
C ALA A 494 -3.29 -5.78 10.74
N SER A 495 -2.72 -6.16 11.89
CA SER A 495 -1.34 -5.82 12.24
C SER A 495 -0.33 -6.47 11.30
N ALA A 496 -0.48 -7.76 10.97
CA ALA A 496 0.41 -8.45 10.03
C ALA A 496 0.37 -7.83 8.62
N ALA A 497 -0.82 -7.44 8.15
CA ALA A 497 -0.96 -6.75 6.86
C ALA A 497 -0.23 -5.41 6.86
N ALA A 498 -0.41 -4.57 7.89
CA ALA A 498 0.30 -3.30 8.03
C ALA A 498 1.84 -3.52 8.13
N SER A 499 2.28 -4.38 9.05
CA SER A 499 3.70 -4.64 9.32
C SER A 499 4.45 -5.26 8.15
N SER A 500 3.75 -5.93 7.22
CA SER A 500 4.35 -6.51 6.01
C SER A 500 4.99 -5.48 5.07
N THR A 501 4.63 -4.20 5.22
CA THR A 501 5.25 -3.08 4.49
C THR A 501 6.59 -2.61 5.08
N ILE A 502 6.97 -3.15 6.24
CA ILE A 502 8.22 -2.85 6.96
C ILE A 502 9.29 -3.94 6.67
N VAL A 503 8.94 -5.01 5.95
CA VAL A 503 9.82 -6.16 5.67
C VAL A 503 9.84 -6.54 4.18
N GLY A 504 11.04 -6.80 3.64
CA GLY A 504 11.26 -7.07 2.21
C GLY A 504 12.03 -5.95 1.48
N LYS A 505 13.36 -5.96 1.59
CA LYS A 505 14.26 -5.15 0.76
C LYS A 505 14.26 -5.65 -0.69
N GLN A 506 14.28 -4.73 -1.66
CA GLN A 506 14.45 -5.04 -3.10
C GLN A 506 15.68 -4.31 -3.62
N LYS A 507 16.84 -4.96 -3.67
CA LYS A 507 18.05 -4.31 -4.21
C LYS A 507 17.83 -3.88 -5.66
N ASN A 508 18.35 -2.69 -6.00
CA ASN A 508 18.41 -2.16 -7.37
C ASN A 508 17.06 -2.03 -8.10
N LYS A 509 15.95 -2.02 -7.37
CA LYS A 509 14.62 -1.91 -7.98
C LYS A 509 14.12 -0.47 -7.97
N HIS A 510 14.04 0.08 -9.16
CA HIS A 510 13.45 1.38 -9.47
C HIS A 510 12.25 1.14 -10.40
N VAL A 511 11.11 1.79 -10.16
CA VAL A 511 9.83 1.41 -10.80
C VAL A 511 9.34 2.39 -11.87
N CYS A 512 9.83 3.63 -11.87
CA CYS A 512 10.04 4.40 -13.10
C CYS A 512 11.53 4.35 -13.52
N GLY A 513 12.24 3.29 -13.12
CA GLY A 513 13.68 3.20 -13.09
C GLY A 513 14.39 3.40 -14.42
N ASN A 514 15.60 3.93 -14.32
CA ASN A 514 16.51 4.09 -15.46
C ASN A 514 17.24 2.80 -15.85
N LYS A 515 17.31 1.78 -14.99
CA LYS A 515 18.23 0.65 -15.16
C LYS A 515 17.58 -0.66 -14.76
N LYS A 516 17.87 -1.71 -15.54
CA LYS A 516 17.56 -3.08 -15.18
C LYS A 516 18.74 -3.69 -14.42
N SER A 517 18.46 -4.39 -13.31
CA SER A 517 19.45 -5.26 -12.66
C SER A 517 19.98 -6.28 -13.66
N ALA A 518 21.30 -6.38 -13.81
CA ALA A 518 21.89 -7.51 -14.51
C ALA A 518 21.46 -8.83 -13.83
N PRO A 519 21.31 -9.94 -14.58
CA PRO A 519 21.08 -11.26 -13.97
C PRO A 519 22.14 -11.59 -12.91
N GLU A 520 21.74 -12.29 -11.85
CA GLU A 520 22.44 -12.45 -10.56
C GLU A 520 23.92 -12.91 -10.60
N ASP A 521 24.43 -13.35 -11.75
CA ASP A 521 25.79 -13.88 -11.96
C ASP A 521 26.80 -12.87 -12.53
N VAL A 522 26.46 -11.58 -12.68
CA VAL A 522 27.37 -10.58 -13.28
C VAL A 522 27.45 -9.28 -12.47
N ASP A 523 28.64 -8.97 -11.95
CA ASP A 523 29.09 -7.60 -11.67
C ASP A 523 29.27 -6.83 -13.00
N GLY A 524 28.15 -6.63 -13.69
CA GLY A 524 28.08 -6.02 -15.02
C GLY A 524 27.59 -4.58 -14.96
N PRO A 525 27.89 -3.74 -15.97
CA PRO A 525 27.24 -2.45 -16.09
C PRO A 525 25.73 -2.66 -16.24
N PHE A 526 24.94 -1.82 -15.60
CA PHE A 526 23.51 -1.77 -15.84
C PHE A 526 23.25 -1.44 -17.31
N ASP A 527 22.40 -2.21 -17.98
CA ASP A 527 22.05 -1.98 -19.38
C ASP A 527 21.18 -0.72 -19.53
N ASP A 528 21.51 0.11 -20.53
CA ASP A 528 20.66 1.21 -20.97
C ASP A 528 19.43 0.65 -21.70
N ILE A 529 18.34 0.51 -20.96
CA ILE A 529 17.08 -0.03 -21.47
C ILE A 529 16.35 0.93 -22.43
N THR A 530 16.75 2.21 -22.48
CA THR A 530 16.07 3.28 -23.23
C THR A 530 16.87 3.85 -24.42
N GLY A 531 18.11 3.42 -24.63
CA GLY A 531 18.96 3.83 -25.76
C GLY A 531 19.30 5.33 -25.81
N GLY A 532 19.71 5.93 -24.69
CA GLY A 532 20.42 7.21 -24.68
C GLY A 532 19.70 8.37 -23.99
N SER A 533 18.92 9.17 -24.71
CA SER A 533 18.50 10.49 -24.18
C SER A 533 17.44 10.44 -23.07
N LEU A 534 16.74 9.30 -22.90
CA LEU A 534 15.76 9.11 -21.82
C LEU A 534 16.47 8.63 -20.56
N GLN A 535 17.39 7.66 -20.72
CA GLN A 535 18.37 7.22 -19.71
C GLN A 535 18.94 8.41 -18.93
N LYS A 536 19.50 9.38 -19.67
CA LYS A 536 20.11 10.58 -19.09
C LYS A 536 19.13 11.42 -18.26
N VAL A 537 17.88 11.55 -18.67
CA VAL A 537 16.85 12.30 -17.90
C VAL A 537 16.52 11.57 -16.60
N LEU A 538 16.39 10.24 -16.66
CA LEU A 538 16.08 9.43 -15.49
C LEU A 538 17.29 9.37 -14.53
N ASP A 539 18.53 9.27 -15.04
CA ASP A 539 19.77 9.46 -14.27
C ASP A 539 19.84 10.82 -13.56
N GLU A 540 19.51 11.91 -14.27
CA GLU A 540 19.49 13.27 -13.71
C GLU A 540 18.42 13.44 -12.63
N TYR A 541 17.25 12.84 -12.81
CA TYR A 541 16.19 12.81 -11.79
C TYR A 541 16.61 12.00 -10.56
N ASP A 542 17.13 10.78 -10.73
CA ASP A 542 17.54 9.91 -9.62
C ASP A 542 18.61 10.58 -8.74
N GLN A 543 19.59 11.24 -9.37
CA GLN A 543 20.61 12.01 -8.68
C GLN A 543 19.99 13.16 -7.87
N ALA A 544 19.12 13.97 -8.50
CA ALA A 544 18.47 15.10 -7.83
C ALA A 544 17.56 14.66 -6.66
N ALA A 545 16.79 13.58 -6.85
CA ALA A 545 15.95 13.01 -5.80
C ALA A 545 16.81 12.40 -4.67
N GLY A 546 17.91 11.73 -4.99
CA GLY A 546 18.86 11.20 -4.03
C GLY A 546 19.56 12.28 -3.20
N ASP A 547 19.85 13.43 -3.79
CA ASP A 547 20.46 14.57 -3.08
C ASP A 547 19.44 15.31 -2.20
N LEU A 548 18.18 15.44 -2.62
CA LEU A 548 17.10 15.90 -1.71
C LEU A 548 16.95 14.97 -0.49
N LYS A 549 16.88 13.65 -0.71
CA LYS A 549 16.75 12.65 0.37
C LYS A 549 17.85 12.81 1.44
N LYS A 550 19.11 13.03 1.03
CA LYS A 550 20.24 13.25 1.96
C LYS A 550 20.10 14.55 2.75
N VAL A 551 19.80 15.66 2.08
CA VAL A 551 19.65 16.98 2.73
C VAL A 551 18.50 16.97 3.74
N TYR A 552 17.41 16.28 3.40
CA TYR A 552 16.26 16.14 4.30
C TYR A 552 16.54 15.19 5.47
N GLU A 553 17.22 14.06 5.24
CA GLU A 553 17.65 13.15 6.32
C GLU A 553 18.52 13.86 7.35
N GLU A 554 19.54 14.60 6.88
CA GLU A 554 20.37 15.47 7.71
C GLU A 554 19.58 16.54 8.47
N LYS A 555 18.46 17.02 7.93
CA LYS A 555 17.60 18.01 8.57
C LYS A 555 16.76 17.38 9.68
N VAL A 556 16.17 16.21 9.45
CA VAL A 556 15.26 15.59 10.44
C VAL A 556 16.02 15.01 11.62
N GLN A 557 17.22 14.45 11.42
CA GLN A 557 18.10 13.97 12.50
C GLN A 557 18.54 15.08 13.47
N LYS A 558 18.45 16.36 13.06
CA LYS A 558 18.81 17.53 13.88
C LYS A 558 17.62 18.14 14.64
N ARG A 559 16.45 17.50 14.63
CA ARG A 559 15.27 17.94 15.40
C ARG A 559 15.34 17.46 16.85
N ASP A 560 14.98 18.33 17.79
CA ASP A 560 14.94 18.01 19.22
C ASP A 560 13.93 16.90 19.58
N ASP A 561 12.93 16.65 18.72
CA ASP A 561 11.90 15.60 18.87
C ASP A 561 12.14 14.35 18.01
N PHE A 562 13.32 14.22 17.37
CA PHE A 562 13.58 13.14 16.40
C PHE A 562 13.41 11.73 16.98
N ASP A 563 13.77 11.50 18.25
CA ASP A 563 13.60 10.19 18.88
C ASP A 563 12.13 9.82 19.16
N ASP A 564 11.24 10.81 19.27
CA ASP A 564 9.81 10.63 19.56
C ASP A 564 8.95 10.53 18.29
N VAL A 565 9.24 11.35 17.28
CA VAL A 565 8.42 11.48 16.05
C VAL A 565 9.17 11.21 14.75
N GLY A 566 10.48 10.95 14.79
CA GLY A 566 11.31 10.78 13.58
C GLY A 566 10.79 9.69 12.64
N PHE A 567 10.15 8.65 13.16
CA PHE A 567 9.57 7.55 12.37
C PHE A 567 8.41 7.97 11.44
N LEU A 568 7.86 9.17 11.67
CA LEU A 568 6.86 9.85 10.82
C LEU A 568 7.50 10.76 9.76
N LEU A 569 8.77 11.11 9.95
CA LEU A 569 9.50 12.03 9.11
C LEU A 569 10.33 11.30 8.05
N THR A 570 10.66 10.02 8.24
CA THR A 570 11.61 9.28 7.38
C THR A 570 11.10 8.86 6.01
N ASP A 571 9.81 9.07 5.71
CA ASP A 571 9.20 8.80 4.39
C ASP A 571 9.96 9.45 3.21
N TYR A 572 10.71 10.54 3.43
CA TYR A 572 11.55 11.21 2.41
C TYR A 572 13.08 11.15 2.68
N CYS A 573 13.56 10.39 3.66
CA CYS A 573 15.00 10.12 3.88
C CYS A 573 15.61 9.17 2.82
N THR A 574 16.92 8.91 2.92
CA THR A 574 17.62 7.97 2.01
C THR A 574 17.10 6.53 2.16
N ASP A 575 17.26 5.73 1.11
CA ASP A 575 16.69 4.39 1.08
C ASP A 575 17.54 3.42 1.92
N GLY A 576 16.89 2.71 2.85
CA GLY A 576 17.55 1.89 3.87
C GLY A 576 17.73 2.58 5.23
N PHE A 577 17.55 3.90 5.32
CA PHE A 577 17.51 4.61 6.61
C PHE A 577 16.26 4.22 7.40
N ASP A 578 16.37 4.03 8.72
CA ASP A 578 15.23 3.75 9.61
C ASP A 578 14.26 2.68 9.04
N GLY A 579 14.76 1.46 8.76
CA GLY A 579 13.90 0.36 8.29
C GLY A 579 13.26 0.56 6.91
N LYS A 580 13.53 1.68 6.23
CA LYS A 580 12.84 2.08 5.01
C LYS A 580 13.27 1.24 3.82
N GLN A 581 12.37 0.38 3.38
CA GLN A 581 12.55 -0.37 2.16
C GLN A 581 12.06 0.45 0.97
N LEU A 582 12.95 1.32 0.48
CA LEU A 582 12.96 1.88 -0.87
C LEU A 582 11.60 2.41 -1.36
N THR A 583 10.74 2.92 -0.48
CA THR A 583 9.31 3.11 -0.82
C THR A 583 9.10 4.22 -1.85
N LEU A 584 10.03 5.17 -1.93
CA LEU A 584 10.11 6.16 -3.01
C LEU A 584 10.71 5.61 -4.31
N ALA A 585 11.72 4.72 -4.22
CA ALA A 585 12.39 4.16 -5.40
C ALA A 585 11.57 3.02 -6.06
N VAL A 586 10.84 2.24 -5.26
CA VAL A 586 9.98 1.14 -5.72
C VAL A 586 8.66 1.65 -6.33
N TYR A 587 8.50 2.98 -6.51
CA TYR A 587 7.53 3.55 -7.46
C TYR A 587 8.12 4.55 -8.47
N ILE A 588 9.36 5.01 -8.25
CA ILE A 588 10.12 5.87 -9.18
C ILE A 588 11.56 5.36 -9.28
#